data_AF-A0A913YTC7-F1
#
_entry.id   AF-A0A913YTC7-F1
#
_cell.length_a   1.000
_cell.length_b   1.000
_cell.length_c   1.000
_cell.angle_alpha   90.00
_cell.angle_beta   90.00
_cell.angle_gamma   90.00
#
_symmetry.space_group_name_H-M   'P 1'
#
loop_
_entity.id
_entity.type
_entity.pdbx_description
1 polymer ?
#
loop_
_entity_poly.entity_id
_entity_poly.type
_entity_poly.pdbx_seq_one_letter_code
_entity_poly.pdbx_strand_id
1 'polypeptide(L)'
;MTTNGDENIEKQAILERFRDVTLTDVTTAVQILEASCWNMEVALDKYLSAKPDDMGTTGNPIEILDSPEKPPVQQSSLMQATSQDSQINTSDNLKLLSWNIDGLDGNQIRERTRYVISLIKERQPDVVFLQEVIDGTFQIFESQLQEYMVLRAYTGVAYFNAMLLRKATIKPTTEF
;
A
#
# COMPACT_ATOMS: atom_id res chain seq x y z
N MET A 1 23.46 40.76 -20.37
CA MET A 1 23.72 39.37 -20.81
C MET A 1 23.93 38.52 -19.54
N THR A 2 22.86 38.04 -18.92
CA THR A 2 22.88 37.14 -17.74
C THR A 2 21.78 36.07 -17.79
N THR A 3 21.02 35.97 -18.89
CA THR A 3 19.75 35.22 -18.98
C THR A 3 19.92 33.70 -18.89
N ASN A 4 21.04 33.15 -19.37
CA ASN A 4 21.20 31.70 -19.51
C ASN A 4 21.48 30.98 -18.17
N GLY A 5 21.99 31.70 -17.16
CA GLY A 5 22.26 31.12 -15.84
C GLY A 5 20.98 30.98 -15.02
N ASP A 6 20.14 32.02 -15.07
CA ASP A 6 18.88 32.07 -14.32
C ASP A 6 17.86 31.05 -14.86
N GLU A 7 17.77 30.88 -16.19
CA GLU A 7 16.91 29.88 -16.83
C GLU A 7 17.29 28.43 -16.45
N ASN A 8 18.57 28.14 -16.26
CA ASN A 8 19.01 26.78 -15.91
C ASN A 8 18.70 26.45 -14.44
N ILE A 9 18.81 27.45 -13.56
CA ILE A 9 18.44 27.32 -12.14
C ILE A 9 16.93 27.11 -12.02
N GLU A 10 16.13 27.84 -12.79
CA GLU A 10 14.67 27.70 -12.79
C GLU A 10 14.22 26.31 -13.26
N LYS A 11 14.83 25.81 -14.35
CA LYS A 11 14.57 24.44 -14.83
C LYS A 11 14.94 23.38 -13.81
N GLN A 12 16.08 23.53 -13.13
CA GLN A 12 16.50 22.60 -12.09
C GLN A 12 15.50 22.58 -10.91
N ALA A 13 15.00 23.74 -10.48
CA ALA A 13 14.02 23.84 -9.42
C ALA A 13 12.67 23.20 -9.80
N ILE A 14 12.24 23.35 -11.06
CA ILE A 14 11.02 22.71 -11.57
C ILE A 14 11.20 21.19 -11.65
N LEU A 15 12.36 20.70 -12.08
CA LEU A 15 12.67 19.27 -12.12
C LEU A 15 12.64 18.63 -10.75
N GLU A 16 13.27 19.25 -9.75
CA GLU A 16 13.27 18.75 -8.38
C GLU A 16 11.85 18.70 -7.83
N ARG A 17 11.09 19.79 -7.99
CA ARG A 17 9.71 19.84 -7.52
C ARG A 17 8.79 18.84 -8.22
N PHE A 18 8.97 18.62 -9.52
CA PHE A 18 8.20 17.62 -10.25
C PHE A 18 8.47 16.22 -9.70
N ARG A 19 9.74 15.87 -9.54
CA ARG A 19 10.16 14.57 -9.00
C ARG A 19 9.69 14.34 -7.56
N ASP A 20 9.69 15.36 -6.73
CA ASP A 20 9.19 15.25 -5.36
C ASP A 20 7.68 14.93 -5.31
N VAL A 21 6.91 15.45 -6.28
CA VAL A 21 5.45 15.22 -6.36
C VAL A 21 5.12 13.90 -7.04
N THR A 22 5.77 13.59 -8.16
CA THR A 22 5.42 12.42 -8.99
C THR A 22 6.21 11.17 -8.62
N LEU A 23 7.28 11.31 -7.82
CA LEU A 23 8.24 10.26 -7.46
C LEU A 23 8.85 9.55 -8.68
N THR A 24 8.88 10.23 -9.83
CA THR A 24 9.48 9.69 -11.06
C THR A 24 11.00 9.82 -11.05
N ASP A 25 11.66 8.97 -11.82
CA ASP A 25 13.08 9.10 -12.08
C ASP A 25 13.39 10.39 -12.86
N VAL A 26 14.67 10.80 -12.83
CA VAL A 26 15.14 12.04 -13.48
C VAL A 26 14.89 12.02 -14.99
N THR A 27 15.04 10.87 -15.63
CA THR A 27 14.96 10.76 -17.09
C THR A 27 13.52 10.95 -17.56
N THR A 28 12.58 10.24 -16.92
CA THR A 28 11.14 10.37 -17.20
C THR A 28 10.63 11.77 -16.87
N ALA A 29 11.08 12.35 -15.74
CA ALA A 29 10.71 13.71 -15.36
C ALA A 29 11.16 14.76 -16.40
N VAL A 30 12.42 14.66 -16.88
CA VAL A 30 12.94 15.57 -17.91
C VAL A 30 12.14 15.42 -19.21
N GLN A 31 11.83 14.20 -19.65
CA GLN A 31 11.06 13.98 -20.87
C GLN A 31 9.66 14.61 -20.82
N ILE A 32 8.96 14.49 -19.69
CA ILE A 32 7.62 15.06 -19.50
C ILE A 32 7.69 16.60 -19.43
N LEU A 33 8.68 17.13 -18.71
CA LEU A 33 8.88 18.58 -18.58
C LEU A 33 9.27 19.23 -19.90
N GLU A 34 10.16 18.62 -20.68
CA GLU A 34 10.51 19.08 -22.03
C GLU A 34 9.29 19.09 -22.95
N ALA A 35 8.49 18.02 -22.94
CA ALA A 35 7.26 17.94 -23.74
C ALA A 35 6.17 18.92 -23.30
N SER A 36 6.29 19.50 -22.10
CA SER A 36 5.35 20.46 -21.52
C SER A 36 5.92 21.88 -21.47
N CYS A 37 6.99 22.16 -22.21
CA CYS A 37 7.68 23.45 -22.23
C CYS A 37 8.09 23.95 -20.83
N TRP A 38 8.49 23.03 -19.95
CA TRP A 38 8.85 23.28 -18.55
C TRP A 38 7.73 23.93 -17.70
N ASN A 39 6.47 23.80 -18.12
CA ASN A 39 5.32 24.21 -17.33
C ASN A 39 4.91 23.07 -16.37
N MET A 40 5.07 23.31 -15.07
CA MET A 40 4.78 22.33 -14.01
C MET A 40 3.31 21.85 -14.03
N GLU A 41 2.34 22.74 -14.21
CA GLU A 41 0.91 22.40 -14.14
C GLU A 41 0.51 21.53 -15.34
N VAL A 42 0.97 21.90 -16.54
CA VAL A 42 0.72 21.12 -17.77
C VAL A 42 1.41 19.75 -17.70
N ALA A 43 2.64 19.70 -17.16
CA ALA A 43 3.37 18.46 -16.97
C ALA A 43 2.65 17.52 -15.99
N LEU A 44 2.13 18.05 -14.88
CA LEU A 44 1.38 17.28 -13.90
C LEU A 44 0.04 16.79 -14.45
N ASP A 45 -0.72 17.66 -15.12
CA ASP A 45 -2.00 17.27 -15.73
C ASP A 45 -1.80 16.17 -16.77
N LYS A 46 -0.76 16.29 -17.60
CA LYS A 46 -0.38 15.27 -18.59
C LYS A 46 0.07 13.96 -17.92
N TYR A 47 0.85 14.02 -16.85
CA TYR A 47 1.31 12.82 -16.13
C TYR A 47 0.17 12.10 -15.41
N LEU A 48 -0.73 12.84 -14.76
CA LEU A 48 -1.84 12.28 -13.98
C LEU A 48 -3.02 11.83 -14.85
N SER A 49 -3.21 12.43 -16.03
CA SER A 49 -4.23 12.02 -17.00
C SER A 49 -3.77 10.91 -17.95
N ALA A 50 -2.47 10.61 -17.98
CA ALA A 50 -1.93 9.52 -18.77
C ALA A 50 -2.54 8.19 -18.32
N LYS A 51 -3.07 7.43 -19.27
CA LYS A 51 -3.47 6.05 -19.00
C LYS A 51 -2.22 5.23 -18.67
N PRO A 52 -2.29 4.28 -17.72
CA PRO A 52 -1.13 3.51 -17.25
C PRO A 52 -0.39 2.74 -18.36
N ASP A 53 -0.98 2.61 -19.54
CA ASP A 53 -0.44 1.85 -20.66
C ASP A 53 0.55 2.62 -21.56
N ASP A 54 0.65 3.96 -21.46
CA ASP A 54 1.33 4.75 -22.51
C ASP A 54 2.62 5.48 -22.09
N MET A 55 2.93 5.62 -20.79
CA MET A 55 4.18 6.25 -20.33
C MET A 55 4.67 5.72 -18.97
N GLY A 56 4.96 4.42 -18.92
CA GLY A 56 5.98 3.86 -18.02
C GLY A 56 5.85 4.20 -16.54
N THR A 57 4.93 3.55 -15.84
CA THR A 57 5.13 3.14 -14.43
C THR A 57 4.56 1.72 -14.21
N THR A 58 5.04 0.75 -14.98
CA THR A 58 4.74 -0.69 -14.74
C THR A 58 5.28 -1.20 -13.40
N GLY A 59 5.95 -0.35 -12.62
CA GLY A 59 6.65 -0.72 -11.40
C GLY A 59 5.80 -0.78 -10.14
N ASN A 60 4.67 -0.05 -10.05
CA ASN A 60 3.75 -0.08 -8.90
C ASN A 60 2.45 0.70 -9.20
N PRO A 61 1.40 0.07 -9.76
CA PRO A 61 0.07 0.65 -9.74
C PRO A 61 -0.40 0.78 -8.28
N ILE A 62 -0.72 2.00 -7.84
CA ILE A 62 -1.54 2.16 -6.63
C ILE A 62 -2.97 1.79 -7.04
N GLU A 63 -3.36 0.54 -6.83
CA GLU A 63 -4.75 0.13 -6.95
C GLU A 63 -5.55 0.73 -5.79
N ILE A 64 -6.18 1.87 -6.03
CA ILE A 64 -7.18 2.42 -5.11
C ILE A 64 -8.45 1.58 -5.26
N LEU A 65 -8.60 0.57 -4.40
CA LEU A 65 -9.76 -0.32 -4.37
C LEU A 65 -10.99 0.31 -3.69
N ASP A 66 -11.33 1.56 -4.04
CA ASP A 66 -12.55 2.25 -3.58
C ASP A 66 -13.62 2.20 -4.68
N SER A 67 -14.26 1.04 -4.84
CA SER A 67 -15.69 0.94 -5.19
C SER A 67 -16.16 -0.51 -5.25
N PRO A 68 -17.31 -0.84 -4.63
CA PRO A 68 -17.94 -2.14 -4.81
C PRO A 68 -18.73 -2.14 -6.13
N GLU A 69 -18.26 -2.90 -7.12
CA GLU A 69 -19.03 -3.64 -8.15
C GLU A 69 -18.34 -3.67 -9.53
N LYS A 70 -17.77 -4.83 -9.88
CA LYS A 70 -18.35 -5.77 -10.88
C LYS A 70 -17.52 -7.06 -10.95
N PRO A 71 -18.15 -8.20 -11.29
CA PRO A 71 -17.53 -9.52 -11.21
C PRO A 71 -16.42 -9.71 -12.26
N PRO A 72 -15.39 -10.54 -12.00
CA PRO A 72 -14.30 -10.73 -12.92
C PRO A 72 -14.74 -11.56 -14.13
N VAL A 73 -14.54 -10.98 -15.31
CA VAL A 73 -14.62 -11.68 -16.59
C VAL A 73 -13.51 -12.73 -16.63
N GLN A 74 -13.92 -13.98 -16.81
CA GLN A 74 -13.05 -15.13 -16.96
C GLN A 74 -12.22 -15.00 -18.24
N GLN A 75 -10.90 -14.99 -18.12
CA GLN A 75 -10.02 -15.43 -19.20
C GLN A 75 -9.37 -16.73 -18.79
N SER A 76 -10.01 -17.81 -19.24
CA SER A 76 -9.47 -19.15 -19.28
C SER A 76 -8.18 -19.18 -20.10
N SER A 77 -7.09 -19.69 -19.51
CA SER A 77 -5.99 -20.27 -20.25
C SER A 77 -5.62 -21.59 -19.57
N LEU A 78 -6.09 -22.67 -20.17
CA LEU A 78 -5.76 -24.05 -19.83
C LEU A 78 -4.30 -24.33 -20.19
N MET A 79 -3.47 -24.69 -19.21
CA MET A 79 -2.42 -25.70 -19.40
C MET A 79 -2.31 -26.54 -18.13
N GLN A 80 -2.86 -27.75 -18.20
CA GLN A 80 -2.62 -28.81 -17.23
C GLN A 80 -1.20 -29.36 -17.43
N ALA A 81 -0.41 -29.37 -16.36
CA ALA A 81 0.68 -30.32 -16.18
C ALA A 81 0.49 -30.98 -14.81
N THR A 82 0.25 -32.28 -14.85
CA THR A 82 0.07 -33.18 -13.72
C THR A 82 1.38 -33.37 -12.95
N SER A 83 1.40 -32.98 -11.67
CA SER A 83 2.25 -33.60 -10.64
C SER A 83 1.57 -33.41 -9.29
N GLN A 84 1.25 -34.53 -8.64
CA GLN A 84 0.81 -34.57 -7.25
C GLN A 84 1.99 -34.18 -6.36
N ASP A 85 1.95 -32.96 -5.86
CA ASP A 85 2.58 -32.61 -4.59
C ASP A 85 1.70 -31.53 -3.96
N SER A 86 1.47 -31.62 -2.66
CA SER A 86 0.64 -30.68 -1.90
C SER A 86 1.38 -29.34 -1.74
N GLN A 87 1.66 -28.66 -2.86
CA GLN A 87 2.14 -27.29 -2.87
C GLN A 87 0.99 -26.41 -2.38
N ILE A 88 1.13 -25.93 -1.15
CA ILE A 88 0.41 -24.75 -0.70
C ILE A 88 0.67 -23.70 -1.79
N ASN A 89 -0.39 -23.30 -2.50
CA ASN A 89 -0.36 -22.17 -3.44
C ASN A 89 -0.08 -20.88 -2.64
N THR A 90 1.13 -20.73 -2.10
CA THR A 90 1.62 -19.44 -1.65
C THR A 90 1.97 -18.69 -2.92
N SER A 91 1.12 -17.76 -3.33
CA SER A 91 1.58 -16.71 -4.23
C SER A 91 2.84 -16.12 -3.63
N ASP A 92 3.90 -15.91 -4.43
CA ASP A 92 5.13 -15.24 -3.98
C ASP A 92 4.90 -13.78 -3.52
N ASN A 93 3.67 -13.29 -3.65
CA ASN A 93 3.24 -11.96 -3.29
C ASN A 93 3.00 -11.84 -1.78
N LEU A 94 3.63 -10.84 -1.16
CA LEU A 94 3.36 -10.41 0.21
C LEU A 94 2.09 -9.54 0.24
N LYS A 95 1.07 -9.95 1.00
CA LYS A 95 -0.12 -9.13 1.25
C LYS A 95 0.02 -8.37 2.56
N LEU A 96 0.01 -7.05 2.46
CA LEU A 96 0.10 -6.15 3.61
C LEU A 96 -1.18 -5.32 3.74
N LEU A 97 -1.72 -5.24 4.95
CA LEU A 97 -2.83 -4.36 5.32
C LEU A 97 -2.33 -3.34 6.34
N SER A 98 -2.56 -2.05 6.12
CA SER A 98 -2.33 -1.00 7.13
C SER A 98 -3.62 -0.25 7.38
N TRP A 99 -4.02 -0.08 8.64
CA TRP A 99 -5.27 0.57 8.99
C TRP A 99 -5.23 1.26 10.36
N ASN A 100 -5.52 2.55 10.39
CA ASN A 100 -5.92 3.24 11.61
C ASN A 100 -7.37 2.87 11.95
N ILE A 101 -7.57 2.12 13.05
CA ILE A 101 -8.89 1.63 13.43
C ILE A 101 -9.69 2.60 14.31
N ASP A 102 -9.11 3.75 14.65
CA ASP A 102 -9.70 4.81 15.47
C ASP A 102 -10.28 4.25 16.78
N GLY A 103 -9.43 3.56 17.56
CA GLY A 103 -9.83 2.95 18.82
C GLY A 103 -10.09 3.95 19.94
N LEU A 104 -9.79 5.24 19.71
CA LEU A 104 -10.09 6.34 20.62
C LEU A 104 -11.58 6.73 20.59
N ASP A 105 -12.27 6.54 19.46
CA ASP A 105 -13.72 6.68 19.41
C ASP A 105 -14.42 5.47 20.03
N GLY A 106 -15.02 5.67 21.20
CA GLY A 106 -15.78 4.65 21.92
C GLY A 106 -17.11 4.24 21.25
N ASN A 107 -17.60 5.00 20.27
CA ASN A 107 -18.87 4.70 19.60
C ASN A 107 -18.78 3.35 18.87
N GLN A 108 -19.63 2.41 19.30
CA GLN A 108 -19.75 1.07 18.70
C GLN A 108 -18.41 0.34 18.55
N ILE A 109 -17.44 0.62 19.43
CA ILE A 109 -16.07 0.12 19.31
C ILE A 109 -16.00 -1.41 19.18
N ARG A 110 -16.89 -2.13 19.87
CA ARG A 110 -16.96 -3.60 19.81
C ARG A 110 -17.46 -4.12 18.45
N GLU A 111 -18.40 -3.44 17.82
CA GLU A 111 -18.95 -3.82 16.51
C GLU A 111 -17.95 -3.48 15.41
N ARG A 112 -17.36 -2.29 15.47
CA ARG A 112 -16.26 -1.87 14.59
C ARG A 112 -15.07 -2.82 14.67
N THR A 113 -14.66 -3.22 15.88
CA THR A 113 -13.58 -4.20 16.08
C THR A 113 -13.92 -5.55 15.43
N ARG A 114 -15.16 -6.04 15.58
CA ARG A 114 -15.59 -7.29 14.92
C ARG A 114 -15.56 -7.18 13.40
N TYR A 115 -15.94 -6.02 12.85
CA TYR A 115 -15.89 -5.78 11.41
C TYR A 115 -14.45 -5.77 10.88
N VAL A 116 -13.52 -5.12 11.59
CA VAL A 116 -12.08 -5.18 11.27
C VAL A 116 -11.59 -6.64 11.28
N ILE A 117 -11.98 -7.43 12.29
CA ILE A 117 -11.63 -8.85 12.38
C ILE A 117 -12.19 -9.64 11.19
N SER A 118 -13.45 -9.41 10.78
CA SER A 118 -14.03 -10.11 9.63
C SER A 118 -13.27 -9.80 8.34
N LEU A 119 -12.87 -8.54 8.13
CA LEU A 119 -12.10 -8.15 6.96
C LEU A 119 -10.71 -8.78 6.93
N ILE A 120 -10.03 -8.86 8.08
CA ILE A 120 -8.73 -9.54 8.20
C ILE A 120 -8.89 -11.05 7.88
N LYS A 121 -9.94 -11.70 8.38
CA LYS A 121 -10.21 -13.12 8.10
C LYS A 121 -10.58 -13.38 6.64
N GLU A 122 -11.30 -12.46 6.02
CA GLU A 122 -11.69 -12.56 4.61
C GLU A 122 -10.49 -12.37 3.68
N ARG A 123 -9.73 -11.29 3.86
CA ARG A 123 -8.60 -10.93 2.97
C ARG A 123 -7.35 -11.76 3.23
N GLN A 124 -7.23 -12.31 4.43
CA GLN A 124 -6.10 -13.12 4.91
C GLN A 124 -4.73 -12.50 4.54
N PRO A 125 -4.47 -11.23 4.92
CA PRO A 125 -3.16 -10.62 4.70
C PRO A 125 -2.06 -11.39 5.44
N ASP A 126 -0.82 -11.26 4.98
CA ASP A 126 0.33 -11.87 5.65
C ASP A 126 0.78 -11.01 6.82
N VAL A 127 0.69 -9.69 6.66
CA VAL A 127 1.04 -8.69 7.67
C VAL A 127 -0.09 -7.67 7.82
N VAL A 128 -0.48 -7.34 9.05
CA VAL A 128 -1.39 -6.24 9.36
C VAL A 128 -0.71 -5.24 10.29
N PHE A 129 -0.73 -3.96 9.94
CA PHE A 129 -0.38 -2.85 10.83
C PHE A 129 -1.64 -2.12 11.25
N LEU A 130 -1.88 -2.04 12.56
CA LEU A 130 -3.00 -1.31 13.13
C LEU A 130 -2.49 -0.08 13.90
N GLN A 131 -3.12 1.07 13.69
CA GLN A 131 -2.89 2.29 14.47
C GLN A 131 -4.11 2.62 15.34
N GLU A 132 -3.87 3.38 16.42
CA GLU A 132 -4.88 3.76 17.43
C GLU A 132 -5.56 2.57 18.11
N VAL A 133 -4.80 1.50 18.37
CA VAL A 133 -5.30 0.33 19.10
C VAL A 133 -5.30 0.64 20.60
N ILE A 134 -6.36 0.27 21.30
CA ILE A 134 -6.47 0.34 22.77
C ILE A 134 -6.45 -1.06 23.39
N ASP A 135 -6.13 -1.16 24.68
CA ASP A 135 -6.00 -2.45 25.38
C ASP A 135 -7.26 -3.33 25.25
N GLY A 136 -8.45 -2.73 25.33
CA GLY A 136 -9.72 -3.45 25.20
C GLY A 136 -9.90 -4.10 23.83
N THR A 137 -9.56 -3.39 22.74
CA THR A 137 -9.63 -3.95 21.38
C THR A 137 -8.50 -4.93 21.11
N PHE A 138 -7.32 -4.71 21.69
CA PHE A 138 -6.17 -5.60 21.55
C PHE A 138 -6.46 -7.02 22.06
N GLN A 139 -7.06 -7.14 23.23
CA GLN A 139 -7.47 -8.45 23.79
C GLN A 139 -8.46 -9.19 22.88
N ILE A 140 -9.34 -8.45 22.19
CA ILE A 140 -10.27 -9.03 21.22
C ILE A 140 -9.49 -9.55 20.01
N PHE A 141 -8.53 -8.79 19.47
CA PHE A 141 -7.68 -9.27 18.38
C PHE A 141 -6.88 -10.52 18.77
N GLU A 142 -6.22 -10.52 19.93
CA GLU A 142 -5.48 -11.70 20.43
C GLU A 142 -6.35 -12.95 20.55
N SER A 143 -7.57 -12.80 21.08
CA SER A 143 -8.47 -13.95 21.28
C SER A 143 -9.12 -14.45 19.99
N GLN A 144 -9.37 -13.57 19.02
CA GLN A 144 -10.16 -13.89 17.82
C GLN A 144 -9.33 -14.18 16.56
N LEU A 145 -8.06 -13.74 16.52
CA LEU A 145 -7.13 -13.89 15.39
C LEU A 145 -5.96 -14.80 15.76
N GLN A 146 -6.27 -16.01 16.24
CA GLN A 146 -5.28 -16.99 16.72
C GLN A 146 -4.32 -17.49 15.62
N GLU A 147 -4.69 -17.35 14.36
CA GLU A 147 -3.87 -17.63 13.19
C GLU A 147 -2.78 -16.56 12.94
N TYR A 148 -2.86 -15.43 13.65
CA TYR A 148 -1.85 -14.39 13.67
C TYR A 148 -1.06 -14.39 14.99
N MET A 149 0.19 -13.99 14.92
CA MET A 149 0.97 -13.52 16.06
C MET A 149 0.67 -12.02 16.21
N VAL A 150 -0.03 -11.65 17.28
CA VAL A 150 -0.42 -10.26 17.56
C VAL A 150 0.64 -9.62 18.46
N LEU A 151 1.25 -8.54 17.98
CA LEU A 151 2.34 -7.82 18.64
C LEU A 151 1.88 -6.40 18.97
N ARG A 152 2.20 -5.92 20.17
CA ARG A 152 1.97 -4.53 20.59
C ARG A 152 3.29 -3.76 20.63
N ALA A 153 3.28 -2.48 20.24
CA ALA A 153 4.46 -1.63 20.30
C ALA A 153 4.81 -1.18 21.73
N TYR A 154 3.83 -0.71 22.50
CA TYR A 154 4.02 -0.15 23.84
C TYR A 154 2.96 -0.63 24.84
N THR A 155 3.31 -0.61 26.13
CA THR A 155 2.43 -0.89 27.27
C THR A 155 2.24 0.38 28.10
N GLY A 156 1.12 0.49 28.83
CA GLY A 156 0.87 1.61 29.74
C GLY A 156 0.53 2.96 29.07
N VAL A 157 0.18 2.95 27.78
CA VAL A 157 -0.26 4.13 27.02
C VAL A 157 -1.73 3.99 26.63
N ALA A 158 -2.42 5.13 26.44
CA ALA A 158 -3.85 5.13 26.13
C ALA A 158 -4.19 4.46 24.78
N TYR A 159 -3.30 4.59 23.79
CA TYR A 159 -3.38 3.91 22.50
C TYR A 159 -1.98 3.60 21.97
N PHE A 160 -1.89 2.65 21.06
CA PHE A 160 -0.62 2.19 20.50
C PHE A 160 -0.80 1.60 19.10
N ASN A 161 0.33 1.34 18.44
CA ASN A 161 0.37 0.59 17.20
C ASN A 161 0.50 -0.91 17.50
N ALA A 162 -0.17 -1.74 16.70
CA ALA A 162 -0.08 -3.19 16.76
C ALA A 162 0.30 -3.77 15.39
N MET A 163 0.95 -4.93 15.41
CA MET A 163 1.35 -5.68 14.23
C MET A 163 0.83 -7.10 14.33
N LEU A 164 0.16 -7.61 13.30
CA LEU A 164 -0.30 -9.00 13.24
C LEU A 164 0.44 -9.71 12.12
N LEU A 165 1.12 -10.81 12.47
CA LEU A 165 1.89 -11.61 11.52
C LEU A 165 1.22 -12.96 11.35
N ARG A 166 0.81 -13.30 10.11
CA ARG A 166 0.13 -14.57 9.84
C ARG A 166 1.13 -15.72 10.02
N LYS A 167 0.85 -16.62 10.97
CA LYS A 167 1.77 -17.70 11.36
C LYS A 167 2.11 -18.67 10.22
N ALA A 168 1.19 -18.81 9.27
CA ALA A 168 1.35 -19.71 8.12
C ALA A 168 2.33 -19.17 7.07
N THR A 169 2.49 -17.85 6.95
CA THR A 169 3.23 -17.22 5.85
C THR A 169 4.42 -16.40 6.30
N ILE A 170 4.44 -15.94 7.56
CA ILE A 170 5.52 -15.09 8.10
C ILE A 170 6.23 -15.79 9.25
N LYS A 171 7.55 -15.88 9.16
CA LYS A 171 8.44 -16.37 10.21
C LYS A 171 9.34 -15.22 10.69
N PRO A 172 9.10 -14.69 11.91
CA PRO A 172 9.99 -13.68 12.48
C PRO A 172 11.40 -14.26 12.67
N THR A 173 12.42 -13.51 12.26
CA THR A 173 13.82 -13.85 12.53
C THR A 173 14.29 -13.09 13.77
N THR A 174 15.03 -13.76 14.64
CA THR A 174 15.64 -13.18 15.86
C THR A 174 17.05 -12.64 15.63
N GLU A 175 17.59 -12.76 14.43
CA GLU A 175 18.92 -12.25 14.08
C GLU A 175 18.82 -10.81 13.56
N PHE A 176 19.39 -9.89 14.33
CA PHE A 176 19.64 -8.49 13.96
C PHE A 176 21.05 -8.12 14.40
#